data_AF-A0A0F9B7Z3-F1
#
_entry.id   AF-A0A0F9B7Z3-F1
#
_cell.length_a   1.000
_cell.length_b   1.000
_cell.length_c   1.000
_cell.angle_alpha   90.00
_cell.angle_beta   90.00
_cell.angle_gamma   90.00
#
_symmetry.space_group_name_H-M   'P 1'
#
loop_
_entity.id
_entity.type
_entity.pdbx_description
1 polymer ?
#
loop_
_entity_poly.entity_id
_entity_poly.type
_entity_poly.pdbx_seq_one_letter_code
_entity_poly.pdbx_strand_id
1 'polypeptide(L)'
;MPTGLQIIESSLRLIGALASGETASGPEGAEGLVVLNDMMDEWNSERLSVISQTIHEFTLVANQQLYTMGKDGSPDFNVVRPARIERASIVQLSNPSQPLELPIKILNEQGWQAIPVKDISSTLPQVVYIDDAFPNRNLRYWQTPSIEVKTRLYAWTPLTAFTLAGNDPSARLLEGAAVQLGG
;
A
#
# COMPACT_ATOMS: atom_id res chain seq x y z
N MET A 1 12.80 -12.23 -8.89
CA MET A 1 12.11 -11.20 -9.69
C MET A 1 13.19 -10.39 -10.38
N PRO A 2 13.10 -10.11 -11.69
CA PRO A 2 14.11 -9.30 -12.35
C PRO A 2 14.15 -7.91 -11.72
N THR A 3 15.35 -7.36 -11.55
CA THR A 3 15.54 -6.02 -10.98
C THR A 3 15.22 -4.96 -12.05
N GLY A 4 14.90 -3.72 -11.64
CA GLY A 4 14.63 -2.65 -12.62
C GLY A 4 15.78 -2.44 -13.61
N LEU A 5 17.02 -2.63 -13.14
CA LEU A 5 18.24 -2.56 -13.94
C LEU A 5 18.29 -3.65 -15.02
N GLN A 6 17.91 -4.89 -14.70
CA GLN A 6 17.88 -5.99 -15.67
C GLN A 6 16.85 -5.77 -16.78
N ILE A 7 15.73 -5.12 -16.47
CA ILE A 7 14.71 -4.74 -17.47
C ILE A 7 15.27 -3.64 -18.37
N ILE A 8 15.91 -2.62 -17.80
CA ILE A 8 16.54 -1.53 -18.56
C ILE A 8 17.65 -2.06 -19.47
N GLU A 9 18.55 -2.92 -18.97
CA GLU A 9 19.61 -3.54 -19.77
C GLU A 9 19.06 -4.45 -20.87
N SER A 10 17.95 -5.14 -20.63
CA SER A 10 17.27 -5.90 -21.68
C SER A 10 16.71 -4.98 -22.78
N SER A 11 16.08 -3.86 -22.40
CA SER A 11 15.54 -2.88 -23.35
C SER A 11 16.63 -2.16 -24.14
N LEU A 12 17.72 -1.74 -23.48
CA LEU A 12 18.89 -1.11 -24.12
C LEU A 12 19.58 -2.06 -25.10
N ARG A 13 19.61 -3.37 -24.82
CA ARG A 13 20.07 -4.39 -25.78
C ARG A 13 19.14 -4.55 -26.97
N LEU A 14 17.82 -4.50 -26.76
CA LEU A 14 16.84 -4.61 -27.85
C LEU A 14 16.92 -3.43 -28.83
N ILE A 15 17.19 -2.21 -28.35
CA ILE A 15 17.37 -1.03 -29.21
C ILE A 15 18.79 -0.91 -29.79
N GLY A 16 19.70 -1.84 -29.46
CA GLY A 16 21.08 -1.86 -29.94
C GLY A 16 22.00 -0.81 -29.30
N ALA A 17 21.58 -0.18 -28.19
CA ALA A 17 22.39 0.79 -27.44
C ALA A 17 23.44 0.11 -26.55
N LEU A 18 23.20 -1.14 -26.13
CA LEU A 18 24.17 -1.98 -25.40
C LEU A 18 24.39 -3.30 -26.14
N ALA A 19 25.64 -3.76 -26.17
CA ALA A 19 25.98 -5.11 -26.62
C ALA A 19 25.71 -6.15 -25.52
N SER A 20 25.65 -7.43 -25.92
CA SER A 20 25.51 -8.53 -24.97
C SER A 20 26.71 -8.61 -24.02
N GLY A 21 26.50 -8.28 -22.73
CA GLY A 21 27.53 -8.31 -21.69
C GLY A 21 28.01 -6.94 -21.24
N GLU A 22 27.54 -5.85 -21.86
CA GLU A 22 27.75 -4.49 -21.37
C GLU A 22 26.68 -4.13 -20.33
N THR A 23 27.10 -3.44 -19.27
CA THR A 23 26.22 -2.93 -18.22
C THR A 23 25.90 -1.47 -18.49
N ALA A 24 24.65 -1.06 -18.25
CA ALA A 24 24.26 0.34 -18.39
C ALA A 24 25.09 1.23 -17.46
N SER A 25 25.52 2.40 -17.94
CA SER A 25 26.19 3.37 -17.09
C SER A 25 25.22 3.93 -16.03
N GLY A 26 25.76 4.43 -14.90
CA GLY A 26 24.94 4.98 -13.81
C GLY A 26 23.89 6.01 -14.26
N PRO A 27 24.23 6.97 -15.15
CA PRO A 27 23.26 7.91 -15.73
C PRO A 27 22.18 7.25 -16.60
N GLU A 28 22.56 6.34 -17.51
CA GLU A 28 21.62 5.65 -18.40
C GLU A 28 20.63 4.78 -17.63
N GLY A 29 21.08 4.12 -16.55
CA GLY A 29 20.22 3.35 -15.65
C GLY A 29 19.24 4.24 -14.88
N ALA A 30 19.64 5.46 -14.50
CA ALA A 30 18.78 6.42 -13.81
C ALA A 30 17.73 7.03 -14.75
N GLU A 31 18.10 7.37 -15.99
CA GLU A 31 17.17 7.88 -17.00
C GLU A 31 16.17 6.80 -17.43
N GLY A 32 16.63 5.56 -17.65
CA GLY A 32 15.76 4.43 -17.97
C GLY A 32 14.77 4.11 -16.84
N LEU A 33 15.16 4.34 -15.58
CA LEU A 33 14.27 4.19 -14.43
C LEU A 33 13.12 5.19 -14.40
N VAL A 34 13.38 6.45 -14.77
CA VAL A 34 12.34 7.49 -14.81
C VAL A 34 11.26 7.06 -15.80
N VAL A 35 11.66 6.71 -17.02
CA VAL A 35 10.73 6.26 -18.07
C VAL A 35 9.99 4.98 -17.67
N LEU A 36 10.68 4.04 -17.02
CA LEU A 36 10.05 2.80 -16.53
C LEU A 36 8.98 3.11 -15.47
N ASN A 37 9.25 4.04 -14.55
CA ASN A 37 8.29 4.42 -13.51
C ASN A 37 7.13 5.24 -14.09
N ASP A 38 7.37 6.12 -15.07
CA ASP A 38 6.32 6.84 -15.78
C ASP A 38 5.35 5.88 -16.50
N MET A 39 5.87 4.84 -17.16
CA MET A 39 5.05 3.81 -17.80
C MET A 39 4.22 3.01 -16.77
N MET A 40 4.80 2.74 -15.60
CA MET A 40 4.10 2.07 -14.51
C MET A 40 3.01 2.95 -13.91
N ASP A 41 3.23 4.27 -13.84
CA ASP A 41 2.23 5.24 -13.40
C ASP A 41 1.10 5.36 -14.43
N GLU A 42 1.41 5.33 -15.73
CA GLU A 42 0.41 5.26 -16.80
C GLU A 42 -0.44 3.98 -16.69
N TRP A 43 0.19 2.81 -16.53
CA TRP A 43 -0.51 1.56 -16.32
C TRP A 43 -1.35 1.55 -15.04
N ASN A 44 -0.89 2.18 -13.95
CA ASN A 44 -1.69 2.35 -12.73
C ASN A 44 -2.87 3.31 -12.92
N SER A 45 -2.76 4.28 -13.83
CA SER A 45 -3.81 5.26 -14.15
C SER A 45 -4.91 4.66 -15.05
N GLU A 46 -4.56 3.68 -15.88
CA GLU A 46 -5.55 2.95 -16.67
C GLU A 46 -6.48 2.12 -15.76
N ARG A 47 -7.73 2.57 -15.64
CA ARG A 47 -8.81 2.03 -14.78
C ARG A 47 -9.04 0.50 -14.83
N LEU A 48 -8.49 -0.21 -15.82
CA LEU A 48 -8.75 -1.64 -16.09
C LEU A 48 -7.61 -2.60 -15.72
N SER A 49 -6.46 -2.12 -15.26
CA SER A 49 -5.24 -2.92 -15.05
C SER A 49 -5.02 -3.40 -13.61
N VAL A 50 -5.72 -2.84 -12.61
CA VAL A 50 -5.55 -3.25 -11.20
C VAL A 50 -6.35 -4.52 -10.90
N ILE A 51 -5.75 -5.68 -11.19
CA ILE A 51 -6.36 -7.01 -10.98
C ILE A 51 -6.13 -7.54 -9.55
N SER A 52 -5.23 -6.92 -8.77
CA SER A 52 -4.87 -7.42 -7.43
C SER A 52 -5.51 -6.63 -6.30
N GLN A 53 -6.27 -7.33 -5.45
CA GLN A 53 -6.76 -6.81 -4.18
C GLN A 53 -5.88 -7.35 -3.06
N THR A 54 -5.37 -6.47 -2.19
CA THR A 54 -4.73 -6.88 -0.95
C THR A 54 -5.70 -6.74 0.20
N ILE A 55 -5.63 -7.71 1.10
CA ILE A 55 -6.40 -7.76 2.33
C ILE A 55 -5.52 -7.15 3.42
N HIS A 56 -5.96 -6.03 3.98
CA HIS A 56 -5.34 -5.44 5.16
C HIS A 56 -6.19 -5.76 6.38
N GLU A 57 -5.55 -6.23 7.45
CA GLU A 57 -6.19 -6.46 8.74
C GLU A 57 -5.61 -5.50 9.77
N PHE A 58 -6.48 -4.73 10.41
CA PHE A 58 -6.10 -3.79 11.46
C PHE A 58 -6.94 -4.01 12.71
N THR A 59 -6.42 -3.57 13.86
CA THR A 59 -7.14 -3.64 15.13
C THR A 59 -7.83 -2.30 15.41
N LEU A 60 -9.13 -2.35 15.69
CA LEU A 60 -9.92 -1.23 16.19
C LEU A 60 -9.91 -1.26 17.71
N VAL A 61 -9.42 -0.19 18.34
CA VAL A 61 -9.48 -0.01 19.79
C VAL A 61 -10.88 0.39 20.28
N ALA A 62 -11.20 0.07 21.53
CA ALA A 62 -12.49 0.44 22.12
C ALA A 62 -12.68 1.97 22.21
N ASN A 63 -13.91 2.42 21.98
CA ASN A 63 -14.36 3.81 22.10
C ASN A 63 -13.67 4.81 21.14
N GLN A 64 -12.99 4.34 20.10
CA GLN A 64 -12.43 5.19 19.05
C GLN A 64 -13.26 5.06 17.77
N GLN A 65 -13.77 6.19 17.27
CA GLN A 65 -14.61 6.23 16.08
C GLN A 65 -13.81 6.54 14.81
N LEU A 66 -12.79 7.40 14.94
CA LEU A 66 -11.99 7.96 13.87
C LEU A 66 -10.63 7.26 13.83
N TYR A 67 -10.27 6.73 12.66
CA TYR A 67 -8.95 6.16 12.39
C TYR A 67 -8.34 6.82 11.18
N THR A 68 -7.04 7.02 11.22
CA THR A 68 -6.24 7.58 10.13
C THR A 68 -5.48 6.48 9.40
N MET A 69 -5.48 6.53 8.08
CA MET A 69 -4.80 5.58 7.22
C MET A 69 -3.83 6.30 6.28
N GLY A 70 -2.55 5.94 6.37
CA GLY A 70 -1.52 6.46 5.47
C GLY A 70 -0.11 6.17 5.98
N LYS A 71 0.87 6.96 5.53
CA LYS A 71 2.29 6.82 5.88
C LYS A 71 2.81 7.97 6.74
N ASP A 72 2.14 9.13 6.67
CA ASP A 72 2.62 10.38 7.25
C ASP A 72 2.11 10.59 8.67
N GLY A 73 2.95 11.15 9.54
CA GLY A 73 2.50 11.72 10.82
C GLY A 73 1.95 10.72 11.86
N SER A 74 2.43 9.48 11.87
CA SER A 74 2.01 8.41 12.81
C SER A 74 0.51 8.06 12.73
N PRO A 75 0.02 7.55 11.59
CA PRO A 75 -1.37 7.17 11.43
C PRO A 75 -1.70 5.89 12.20
N ASP A 76 -2.97 5.72 12.58
CA ASP A 76 -3.47 4.52 13.25
C ASP A 76 -3.23 3.25 12.40
N PHE A 77 -3.40 3.38 11.08
CA PHE A 77 -3.11 2.35 10.10
C PHE A 77 -1.93 2.79 9.22
N ASN A 78 -0.73 2.31 9.57
CA ASN A 78 0.52 2.60 8.84
C ASN A 78 0.63 1.74 7.58
N VAL A 79 -0.02 2.18 6.52
CA VAL A 79 -0.02 1.55 5.19
C VAL A 79 0.02 2.63 4.12
N VAL A 80 0.64 2.33 2.97
CA VAL A 80 0.57 3.23 1.81
C VAL A 80 -0.91 3.42 1.45
N ARG A 81 -1.34 4.67 1.30
CA ARG A 81 -2.72 5.05 1.00
C ARG A 81 -3.20 4.30 -0.25
N PRO A 82 -4.16 3.37 -0.14
CA PRO A 82 -4.67 2.67 -1.31
C PRO A 82 -5.44 3.63 -2.22
N ALA A 83 -5.41 3.37 -3.53
CA ALA A 83 -6.17 4.15 -4.50
C ALA A 83 -7.68 4.06 -4.20
N ARG A 84 -8.15 2.85 -3.87
CA ARG A 84 -9.55 2.57 -3.56
C ARG A 84 -9.69 1.43 -2.57
N ILE A 85 -10.68 1.53 -1.68
CA ILE A 85 -11.13 0.45 -0.79
C ILE A 85 -12.49 -0.01 -1.31
N GLU A 86 -12.58 -1.28 -1.69
CA GLU A 86 -13.77 -1.83 -2.35
C GLU A 86 -14.72 -2.50 -1.36
N ARG A 87 -14.17 -3.17 -0.34
CA ARG A 87 -14.95 -3.84 0.70
C ARG A 87 -14.31 -3.66 2.06
N ALA A 88 -15.17 -3.67 3.08
CA ALA A 88 -14.76 -3.66 4.46
C ALA A 88 -15.56 -4.72 5.22
N SER A 89 -14.92 -5.36 6.19
CA SER A 89 -15.52 -6.36 7.05
C SER A 89 -15.00 -6.19 8.48
N ILE A 90 -15.78 -6.64 9.45
CA ILE A 90 -15.36 -6.79 10.84
C ILE A 90 -15.09 -8.25 11.10
N VAL A 91 -13.94 -8.57 11.68
CA VAL A 91 -13.52 -9.93 12.01
C VAL A 91 -13.61 -10.10 13.52
N GLN A 92 -14.48 -11.02 13.94
CA GLN A 92 -14.64 -11.41 15.33
C GLN A 92 -13.90 -12.73 15.59
N LEU A 93 -12.95 -12.68 16.52
CA LEU A 93 -12.06 -13.80 16.88
C LEU A 93 -12.58 -14.66 18.04
N SER A 94 -13.89 -14.62 18.35
CA SER A 94 -14.46 -15.45 19.42
C SER A 94 -14.23 -16.96 19.22
N ASN A 95 -14.00 -17.40 17.98
CA ASN A 95 -13.47 -18.71 17.65
C ASN A 95 -12.21 -18.55 16.77
N PRO A 96 -10.99 -18.70 17.33
CA PRO A 96 -9.75 -18.54 16.57
C PRO A 96 -9.60 -19.53 15.40
N SER A 97 -10.23 -20.69 15.48
CA SER A 97 -10.17 -21.72 14.43
C SER A 97 -11.10 -21.44 13.25
N GLN A 98 -12.13 -20.61 13.45
CA GLN A 98 -13.09 -20.18 12.44
C GLN A 98 -13.48 -18.73 12.72
N PRO A 99 -12.64 -17.75 12.33
CA PRO A 99 -12.93 -16.35 12.56
C PRO A 99 -14.21 -15.96 11.82
N LEU A 100 -15.13 -15.32 12.53
CA LEU A 100 -16.37 -14.82 11.93
C LEU A 100 -16.08 -13.50 11.23
N GLU A 101 -16.23 -13.46 9.92
CA GLU A 101 -16.12 -12.24 9.13
C GLU A 101 -17.50 -11.70 8.77
N LEU A 102 -17.79 -10.48 9.21
CA LEU A 102 -19.05 -9.78 8.99
C LEU A 102 -18.82 -8.62 8.01
N PRO A 103 -19.34 -8.70 6.78
CA PRO A 103 -19.19 -7.60 5.82
C PRO A 103 -19.95 -6.36 6.30
N ILE A 104 -19.30 -5.20 6.23
CA ILE A 104 -19.87 -3.90 6.58
C ILE A 104 -20.02 -3.03 5.32
N LYS A 105 -20.96 -2.08 5.37
CA LYS A 105 -21.18 -1.18 4.23
C LYS A 105 -20.19 -0.02 4.27
N ILE A 106 -19.61 0.29 3.12
CA ILE A 106 -18.85 1.53 2.94
C ILE A 106 -19.84 2.62 2.49
N LEU A 107 -19.91 3.73 3.21
CA LEU A 107 -20.74 4.88 2.83
C LEU A 107 -19.88 6.02 2.30
N ASN A 108 -20.50 6.85 1.46
CA ASN A 108 -20.00 8.15 1.06
C ASN A 108 -20.53 9.25 2.01
N GLU A 109 -20.17 10.50 1.76
CA GLU A 109 -20.52 11.63 2.64
C GLU A 109 -22.04 11.82 2.77
N GLN A 110 -22.78 11.69 1.66
CA GLN A 110 -24.25 11.78 1.65
C GLN A 110 -24.89 10.66 2.48
N GLY A 111 -24.40 9.42 2.32
CA GLY A 111 -24.85 8.28 3.11
C GLY A 111 -24.55 8.46 4.60
N TRP A 112 -23.38 8.99 4.93
CA TRP A 112 -23.00 9.31 6.31
C TRP A 112 -23.86 10.44 6.91
N GLN A 113 -24.17 11.46 6.13
CA GLN A 113 -25.06 12.55 6.55
C GLN A 113 -26.46 12.03 6.88
N ALA A 114 -26.98 11.11 6.07
CA ALA A 114 -28.32 10.54 6.21
C ALA A 114 -28.52 9.72 7.51
N ILE A 115 -27.45 9.31 8.19
CA ILE A 115 -27.54 8.65 9.48
C ILE A 115 -27.92 9.69 10.56
N PRO A 116 -29.08 9.59 11.22
CA PRO A 116 -29.55 10.62 12.14
C PRO A 116 -28.72 10.68 13.43
N VAL A 117 -28.36 9.54 14.01
CA VAL A 117 -27.57 9.45 15.24
C VAL A 117 -26.20 8.86 14.93
N LYS A 118 -25.16 9.68 15.07
CA LYS A 118 -23.79 9.32 14.69
C LYS A 118 -22.96 8.77 15.86
N ASP A 119 -23.40 9.01 17.09
CA ASP A 119 -22.72 8.61 18.32
C ASP A 119 -23.52 7.50 19.03
N ILE A 120 -23.32 6.28 18.56
CA ILE A 120 -23.86 5.05 19.14
C ILE A 120 -22.66 4.14 19.37
N SER A 121 -22.65 3.37 20.46
CA SER A 121 -21.67 2.32 20.70
C SER A 121 -22.26 0.94 20.44
N SER A 122 -21.45 0.04 19.88
CA SER A 122 -21.79 -1.37 19.64
C SER A 122 -20.51 -2.19 19.71
N THR A 123 -20.60 -3.48 19.98
CA THR A 123 -19.43 -4.37 19.87
C THR A 123 -19.02 -4.61 18.41
N LEU A 124 -19.94 -4.42 17.47
CA LEU A 124 -19.75 -4.69 16.04
C LEU A 124 -20.22 -3.49 15.22
N PRO A 125 -19.29 -2.70 14.65
CA PRO A 125 -19.63 -1.66 13.69
C PRO A 125 -20.34 -2.23 12.46
N GLN A 126 -21.31 -1.51 11.92
CA GLN A 126 -22.08 -1.95 10.74
C GLN A 126 -21.70 -1.21 9.45
N VAL A 127 -21.07 -0.05 9.61
CA VAL A 127 -20.78 0.86 8.51
C VAL A 127 -19.44 1.53 8.74
N VAL A 128 -18.70 1.76 7.67
CA VAL A 128 -17.53 2.65 7.66
C VAL A 128 -17.73 3.74 6.63
N TYR A 129 -17.52 4.99 7.03
CA TYR A 129 -17.37 6.12 6.12
C TYR A 129 -15.88 6.35 5.90
N ILE A 130 -15.46 6.43 4.66
CA ILE A 130 -14.07 6.65 4.27
C ILE A 130 -14.03 7.96 3.50
N ASP A 131 -13.23 8.90 3.97
CA ASP A 131 -13.02 10.14 3.23
C ASP A 131 -11.84 10.06 2.25
N ASP A 132 -11.78 11.05 1.35
CA ASP A 132 -10.69 11.26 0.40
C ASP A 132 -9.65 12.27 0.91
N ALA A 133 -9.52 12.45 2.23
CA ALA A 133 -8.53 13.36 2.79
C ALA A 133 -7.10 13.01 2.32
N PHE A 134 -6.26 14.04 2.26
CA PHE A 134 -4.84 13.98 1.86
C PHE A 134 -4.00 14.73 2.91
N PRO A 135 -2.84 14.21 3.35
CA PRO A 135 -2.13 13.04 2.83
C PRO A 135 -2.68 11.67 3.31
N ASN A 136 -3.35 11.63 4.45
CA ASN A 136 -3.94 10.42 5.03
C ASN A 136 -5.46 10.40 4.84
N ARG A 137 -6.05 9.21 4.66
CA ARG A 137 -7.51 9.01 4.65
C ARG A 137 -8.02 8.86 6.09
N ASN A 138 -9.22 9.35 6.35
CA ASN A 138 -9.92 9.11 7.61
C ASN A 138 -11.03 8.08 7.41
N LEU A 139 -11.08 7.11 8.32
CA LEU A 139 -12.08 6.06 8.41
C LEU A 139 -12.90 6.31 9.67
N ARG A 140 -14.21 6.50 9.50
CA ARG A 140 -15.17 6.68 10.59
C ARG A 140 -16.10 5.48 10.65
N TYR A 141 -16.02 4.73 11.73
CA TYR A 141 -16.89 3.57 11.95
C TYR A 141 -18.18 4.03 12.62
N TRP A 142 -19.34 3.73 12.03
CA TRP A 142 -20.61 3.94 12.71
C TRP A 142 -20.93 2.76 13.62
N GLN A 143 -21.46 3.08 14.80
CA GLN A 143 -21.52 2.21 15.97
C GLN A 143 -20.12 1.92 16.50
N THR A 144 -19.60 2.87 17.28
CA THR A 144 -18.23 2.86 17.81
C THR A 144 -17.97 1.57 18.60
N PRO A 145 -16.89 0.84 18.29
CA PRO A 145 -16.58 -0.45 18.93
C PRO A 145 -16.44 -0.27 20.45
N SER A 146 -17.24 -0.98 21.24
CA SER A 146 -17.14 -0.96 22.71
C SER A 146 -16.04 -1.87 23.27
N ILE A 147 -15.50 -2.74 22.42
CA ILE A 147 -14.41 -3.68 22.70
C ILE A 147 -13.41 -3.64 21.55
N GLU A 148 -12.21 -4.20 21.76
CA GLU A 148 -11.27 -4.41 20.67
C GLU A 148 -11.83 -5.39 19.64
N VAL A 149 -11.82 -5.01 18.36
CA VAL A 149 -12.25 -5.86 17.24
C VAL A 149 -11.36 -5.62 16.04
N LYS A 150 -11.25 -6.59 15.14
CA LYS A 150 -10.45 -6.43 13.93
C LYS A 150 -11.29 -5.93 12.76
N THR A 151 -10.73 -5.02 11.97
CA THR A 151 -11.29 -4.60 10.68
C THR A 151 -10.45 -5.21 9.57
N ARG A 152 -11.12 -5.68 8.52
CA ARG A 152 -10.51 -6.22 7.31
C ARG A 152 -10.93 -5.37 6.13
N LEU A 153 -9.96 -4.79 5.45
CA LEU A 153 -10.17 -3.88 4.33
C LEU A 153 -9.62 -4.51 3.07
N TYR A 154 -10.46 -4.60 2.05
CA TYR A 154 -10.11 -5.08 0.72
C TYR A 154 -9.80 -3.87 -0.14
N ALA A 155 -8.51 -3.60 -0.26
CA ALA A 155 -8.02 -2.44 -0.97
C ALA A 155 -7.35 -2.83 -2.28
N TRP A 156 -7.42 -1.92 -3.25
CA TRP A 156 -6.70 -2.07 -4.50
C TRP A 156 -5.23 -1.77 -4.26
N THR A 157 -4.37 -2.70 -4.66
CA THR A 157 -2.94 -2.55 -4.50
C THR A 157 -2.36 -1.92 -5.75
N PRO A 158 -1.71 -0.74 -5.65
CA PRO A 158 -1.02 -0.17 -6.79
C PRO A 158 0.12 -1.09 -7.21
N LEU A 159 0.41 -1.14 -8.50
CA LEU A 159 1.58 -1.84 -9.01
C LEU A 159 2.82 -1.09 -8.51
N THR A 160 3.68 -1.77 -7.75
CA THR A 160 4.89 -1.16 -7.18
C THR A 160 5.87 -0.79 -8.30
N ALA A 161 6.28 0.48 -8.31
CA ALA A 161 7.40 0.97 -9.12
C ALA A 161 8.66 0.12 -8.91
N PHE A 162 9.43 -0.07 -9.98
CA PHE A 162 10.68 -0.81 -9.90
C PHE A 162 11.75 0.06 -9.23
N THR A 163 12.53 -0.55 -8.34
CA THR A 163 13.76 0.07 -7.84
C THR A 163 14.95 -0.45 -8.64
N LEU A 164 15.97 0.40 -8.85
CA LEU A 164 17.29 -0.09 -9.20
C LEU A 164 17.75 -0.95 -8.02
N ALA A 165 17.94 -2.25 -8.25
CA ALA A 165 18.69 -3.04 -7.28
C ALA A 165 20.12 -2.48 -7.26
N GLY A 166 20.46 -1.75 -6.21
CA GLY A 166 21.76 -1.09 -6.13
C GLY A 166 22.03 -0.21 -4.91
N ASN A 167 21.14 -0.11 -3.92
CA ASN A 167 21.41 0.62 -2.68
C ASN A 167 20.93 -0.14 -1.43
N ASP A 168 21.10 -1.46 -1.37
CA ASP A 168 21.21 -2.09 -0.05
C ASP A 168 22.52 -1.57 0.58
N PRO A 169 22.47 -0.79 1.68
CA PRO A 169 23.67 -0.24 2.31
C PRO A 169 24.63 -1.36 2.78
N SER A 170 24.15 -2.59 2.90
CA SER A 170 24.91 -3.79 3.25
C SER A 170 25.88 -4.26 2.16
N ALA A 171 25.61 -3.99 0.88
CA ALA A 171 26.43 -4.48 -0.23
C ALA A 171 27.62 -3.56 -0.53
N ARG A 172 27.51 -2.25 -0.23
CA ARG A 172 28.57 -1.26 -0.49
C ARG A 172 29.65 -1.22 0.59
N LEU A 173 29.42 -1.81 1.76
CA LEU A 173 30.39 -1.86 2.86
C LEU A 173 31.45 -2.94 2.69
N LEU A 174 31.22 -3.92 1.81
CA LEU A 174 32.13 -5.06 1.63
C LEU A 174 33.18 -4.83 0.53
N GLU A 175 32.92 -3.94 -0.44
CA GLU A 175 33.88 -3.63 -1.51
C GLU A 175 34.82 -2.46 -1.16
N GLY A 176 34.43 -1.60 -0.21
CA GLY A 176 35.29 -0.52 0.29
C GLY A 176 36.34 -0.96 1.32
N ALA A 177 36.18 -2.15 1.92
CA ALA A 177 37.04 -2.63 3.02
C ALA A 177 38.23 -3.49 2.54
N ALA A 178 38.22 -3.98 1.30
CA ALA A 178 39.25 -4.91 0.80
C ALA A 178 40.51 -4.24 0.22
N VAL A 179 40.52 -2.91 0.04
CA VAL A 179 41.62 -2.17 -0.63
C VAL A 179 42.42 -1.28 0.34
N GLN A 180 42.45 -1.61 1.64
CA GLN A 180 43.25 -0.84 2.62
C GLN A 180 44.06 -1.65 3.63
N LEU A 181 44.26 -2.95 3.42
CA LEU A 181 45.10 -3.78 4.30
C LEU A 181 46.22 -4.50 3.53
N GLY A 182 46.99 -3.74 2.76
CA GLY A 182 48.18 -4.21 2.05
C GLY A 182 49.15 -3.07 1.78
N GLY A 183 49.84 -2.62 2.82
CA GLY A 183 50.88 -1.59 2.80
C GLY A 183 51.56 -1.49 4.16
#